data_AF-A0AAU6U5S5-F1
#
_entry.id   AF-A0AAU6U5S5-F1
#
_cell.length_a   1.000
_cell.length_b   1.000
_cell.length_c   1.000
_cell.angle_alpha   90.00
_cell.angle_beta   90.00
_cell.angle_gamma   90.00
#
_symmetry.space_group_name_H-M   'P 1'
#
loop_
_entity.id
_entity.type
_entity.pdbx_description
1 polymer ?
#
loop_
_entity_poly.entity_id
_entity_poly.type
_entity_poly.pdbx_seq_one_letter_code
_entity_poly.pdbx_strand_id
1 'polypeptide(L)'
;MFELHTRLQADTQLLGDLPLCRVLLAKDSQYPWLILVPRVDNLREIHHLAPEQQQQLMQESCAVATLMEQALSPDKINIGALGNLVPQLHLHHVARFTTDKAWPGPIWGAHPALPYDPQALRTQADSWRARLAHLAGFIPLCVDN
;
A
#
# COMPACT_ATOMS: atom_id res chain seq x y z
N MET A 1 -5.80 0.13 21.05
CA MET A 1 -4.98 1.12 20.36
C MET A 1 -4.45 0.48 19.09
N PHE A 2 -4.43 1.22 17.97
CA PHE A 2 -3.99 0.66 16.70
C PHE A 2 -2.49 0.41 16.71
N GLU A 3 -2.10 -0.81 16.35
CA GLU A 3 -0.72 -1.22 16.14
C GLU A 3 -0.59 -1.91 14.79
N LEU A 4 0.45 -1.58 14.03
CA LEU A 4 0.71 -2.23 12.76
C LEU A 4 1.23 -3.65 13.02
N HIS A 5 0.66 -4.64 12.34
CA HIS A 5 1.06 -6.03 12.47
C HIS A 5 2.55 -6.19 12.16
N THR A 6 3.27 -6.95 12.98
CA THR A 6 4.75 -7.09 12.92
C THR A 6 5.24 -7.51 11.54
N ARG A 7 4.53 -8.41 10.86
CA ARG A 7 4.86 -8.81 9.49
C ARG A 7 4.73 -7.68 8.47
N LEU A 8 3.68 -6.85 8.56
CA LEU A 8 3.54 -5.68 7.69
C LEU A 8 4.65 -4.67 7.99
N GLN A 9 5.00 -4.47 9.27
CA GLN A 9 6.10 -3.61 9.65
C GLN A 9 7.46 -4.09 9.09
N ALA A 10 7.72 -5.40 9.12
CA ALA A 10 8.94 -5.99 8.57
C ALA A 10 9.00 -5.84 7.04
N ASP A 11 7.91 -6.19 6.35
CA ASP A 11 7.87 -6.31 4.88
C ASP A 11 7.59 -4.98 4.17
N THR A 12 7.38 -3.88 4.91
CA THR A 12 7.04 -2.58 4.31
C THR A 12 7.85 -1.42 4.89
N GLN A 13 7.88 -0.32 4.15
CA GLN A 13 8.34 0.98 4.59
C GLN A 13 7.14 1.89 4.87
N LEU A 14 7.07 2.49 6.07
CA LEU A 14 6.01 3.43 6.42
C LEU A 14 6.20 4.74 5.65
N LEU A 15 5.12 5.21 5.01
CA LEU A 15 5.12 6.46 4.26
C LEU A 15 4.39 7.59 5.00
N GLY A 16 3.21 7.30 5.52
CA GLY A 16 2.35 8.28 6.15
C GLY A 16 0.97 7.75 6.43
N ASP A 17 0.07 8.66 6.78
CA ASP A 17 -1.26 8.38 7.25
C ASP A 17 -2.27 9.24 6.44
N LEU A 18 -3.20 8.60 5.73
CA LEU A 18 -4.45 9.20 5.24
C LEU A 18 -5.47 9.27 6.38
N PRO A 19 -6.63 9.94 6.23
CA PRO A 19 -7.62 10.07 7.29
C PRO A 19 -7.97 8.75 8.01
N LEU A 20 -8.16 7.65 7.26
CA LEU A 20 -8.42 6.32 7.81
C LEU A 20 -7.18 5.42 7.73
N CYS A 21 -6.50 5.36 6.59
CA CYS A 21 -5.49 4.34 6.35
C CYS A 21 -4.05 4.81 6.60
N ARG A 22 -3.25 3.95 7.22
CA ARG A 22 -1.80 4.01 7.09
C ARG A 22 -1.38 3.57 5.69
N VAL A 23 -0.50 4.33 5.07
CA VAL A 23 0.05 4.05 3.74
C VAL A 23 1.45 3.47 3.86
N LEU A 24 1.65 2.31 3.26
CA LEU A 24 2.90 1.55 3.29
C LEU A 24 3.41 1.31 1.87
N LEU A 25 4.74 1.28 1.70
CA LEU A 25 5.42 0.80 0.49
C LEU A 25 5.90 -0.63 0.74
N ALA A 26 5.47 -1.59 -0.07
CA ALA A 26 5.98 -2.96 0.03
C ALA A 26 7.48 -3.01 -0.32
N LYS A 27 8.28 -3.77 0.44
CA LYS A 27 9.72 -3.96 0.18
C LYS A 27 9.99 -5.05 -0.87
N ASP A 28 9.19 -5.09 -1.92
CA ASP A 28 9.40 -5.92 -3.11
C ASP A 28 9.60 -5.02 -4.33
N SER A 29 10.86 -4.88 -4.76
CA SER A 29 11.25 -3.96 -5.82
C SER A 29 10.82 -4.39 -7.21
N GLN A 30 10.17 -5.55 -7.34
CA GLN A 30 9.71 -6.08 -8.62
C GLN A 30 8.46 -5.36 -9.14
N TYR A 31 7.69 -4.72 -8.25
CA TYR A 31 6.42 -4.09 -8.58
C TYR A 31 6.25 -2.77 -7.81
N PRO A 32 5.75 -1.69 -8.43
CA PRO A 32 5.32 -0.53 -7.66
C PRO A 32 4.06 -0.88 -6.86
N TRP A 33 4.22 -1.01 -5.54
CA TRP A 33 3.22 -1.62 -4.67
C TRP A 33 3.02 -0.82 -3.37
N LEU A 34 1.84 -0.22 -3.24
CA LEU A 34 1.38 0.46 -2.03
C LEU A 34 0.34 -0.40 -1.30
N ILE A 35 0.30 -0.28 0.03
CA ILE A 35 -0.66 -1.01 0.87
C ILE A 35 -1.34 0.00 1.81
N LEU A 36 -2.67 -0.06 1.86
CA LEU A 36 -3.48 0.69 2.81
C LEU A 36 -3.86 -0.20 3.99
N VAL A 37 -3.68 0.30 5.21
CA VAL A 37 -4.07 -0.39 6.45
C VAL A 37 -4.97 0.54 7.25
N PRO A 38 -6.30 0.31 7.30
CA PRO A 38 -7.20 1.09 8.15
C PRO A 38 -6.71 1.09 9.60
N ARG A 39 -6.57 2.28 10.20
CA ARG A 39 -6.06 2.44 11.58
C ARG A 39 -7.15 2.20 12.62
N VAL A 40 -7.76 1.02 12.57
CA VAL A 40 -8.84 0.58 13.44
C VAL A 40 -8.51 -0.82 13.97
N ASP A 41 -8.67 -1.00 15.28
CA ASP A 41 -8.24 -2.21 15.97
C ASP A 41 -9.06 -3.43 15.57
N ASN A 42 -8.42 -4.60 15.60
CA ASN A 42 -9.06 -5.91 15.46
C ASN A 42 -9.88 -6.12 14.16
N LEU A 43 -9.60 -5.36 13.11
CA LEU A 43 -10.21 -5.56 11.80
C LEU A 43 -9.50 -6.65 11.00
N ARG A 44 -10.31 -7.45 10.29
CA ARG A 44 -9.85 -8.52 9.41
C ARG A 44 -10.37 -8.34 7.99
N GLU A 45 -11.66 -8.02 7.88
CA GLU A 45 -12.36 -7.87 6.61
C GLU A 45 -12.88 -6.45 6.43
N ILE A 46 -13.05 -6.02 5.17
CA ILE A 46 -13.62 -4.71 4.85
C ILE A 46 -15.02 -4.56 5.46
N HIS A 47 -15.83 -5.62 5.45
CA HIS A 47 -17.18 -5.60 6.00
C HIS A 47 -17.22 -5.53 7.54
N HIS A 48 -16.08 -5.56 8.24
CA HIS A 48 -16.00 -5.28 9.68
C HIS A 48 -15.92 -3.79 9.99
N LEU A 49 -15.57 -2.94 9.01
CA LEU A 49 -15.57 -1.49 9.15
C LEU A 49 -17.00 -0.97 9.30
N ALA A 50 -17.17 0.14 10.04
CA ALA A 50 -18.43 0.87 10.02
C ALA A 50 -18.74 1.38 8.59
N PRO A 51 -20.02 1.53 8.20
CA PRO A 51 -20.38 1.93 6.83
C PRO A 51 -19.65 3.17 6.31
N GLU A 52 -19.48 4.18 7.16
CA GLU A 52 -18.78 5.42 6.83
C GLU A 52 -17.29 5.18 6.60
N GLN A 53 -16.68 4.26 7.36
CA GLN A 53 -15.28 3.89 7.20
C GLN A 53 -15.07 3.02 5.94
N GLN A 54 -16.03 2.19 5.55
CA GLN A 54 -15.98 1.47 4.27
C GLN A 54 -15.97 2.45 3.09
N GLN A 55 -16.81 3.48 3.14
CA GLN A 55 -16.83 4.55 2.14
C GLN A 55 -15.51 5.32 2.13
N GLN A 56 -14.99 5.68 3.31
CA GLN A 56 -13.69 6.35 3.43
C GLN A 56 -12.53 5.50 2.88
N LEU A 57 -12.51 4.18 3.18
CA LEU A 57 -11.52 3.26 2.62
C LEU A 57 -11.59 3.24 1.09
N MET A 58 -12.80 3.21 0.52
CA MET A 58 -12.97 3.23 -0.93
C MET A 58 -12.48 4.54 -1.55
N GLN A 59 -12.77 5.69 -0.93
CA GLN A 59 -12.27 6.99 -1.37
C GLN A 59 -10.73 7.05 -1.36
N GLU A 60 -10.11 6.60 -0.28
CA GLU A 60 -8.64 6.55 -0.15
C GLU A 60 -8.02 5.58 -1.15
N SER A 61 -8.62 4.40 -1.34
CA SER A 61 -8.19 3.40 -2.32
C SER A 61 -8.21 3.95 -3.75
N CYS A 62 -9.32 4.58 -4.15
CA CYS A 62 -9.46 5.22 -5.47
C CYS A 62 -8.46 6.37 -5.66
N ALA A 63 -8.21 7.18 -4.62
CA ALA A 63 -7.27 8.28 -4.68
C ALA A 63 -5.83 7.79 -4.88
N VAL A 64 -5.42 6.75 -4.14
CA VAL A 64 -4.10 6.12 -4.29
C VAL A 64 -3.96 5.43 -5.64
N ALA A 65 -4.97 4.71 -6.11
CA ALA A 65 -4.95 4.09 -7.43
C ALA A 65 -4.80 5.12 -8.55
N THR A 66 -5.57 6.22 -8.48
CA THR A 66 -5.47 7.35 -9.44
C THR A 66 -4.09 7.98 -9.43
N LEU A 67 -3.52 8.21 -8.24
CA LEU A 67 -2.17 8.75 -8.08
C LEU A 67 -1.13 7.82 -8.70
N MET A 68 -1.23 6.51 -8.46
CA MET A 68 -0.31 5.52 -9.04
C MET A 68 -0.44 5.47 -10.57
N GLU A 69 -1.65 5.54 -11.09
CA GLU A 69 -1.91 5.55 -12.53
C GLU A 69 -1.28 6.77 -13.21
N GLN A 70 -1.52 7.97 -12.67
CA GLN A 70 -0.93 9.22 -13.17
C GLN A 70 0.60 9.25 -13.05
N ALA A 71 1.13 8.64 -11.99
CA ALA A 71 2.56 8.66 -11.71
C ALA A 71 3.38 7.73 -12.60
N LEU A 72 2.81 6.59 -12.99
CA LEU A 72 3.54 5.46 -13.55
C LEU A 72 3.02 5.02 -14.93
N SER A 73 1.84 5.46 -15.34
CA SER A 73 1.15 5.00 -16.57
C SER A 73 1.16 3.48 -16.73
N PRO A 74 0.69 2.70 -15.74
CA PRO A 74 0.67 1.24 -15.83
C PRO A 74 -0.37 0.76 -16.84
N ASP A 75 -0.17 -0.45 -17.37
CA ASP A 75 -1.17 -1.12 -18.20
C ASP A 75 -2.42 -1.47 -17.38
N LYS A 76 -2.28 -1.72 -16.07
CA LYS A 76 -3.40 -2.01 -15.16
C LYS A 76 -3.05 -1.73 -13.69
N ILE A 77 -4.01 -1.26 -12.90
CA ILE A 77 -3.96 -1.33 -11.43
C ILE A 77 -4.63 -2.63 -10.94
N ASN A 78 -3.97 -3.36 -10.03
CA ASN A 78 -4.57 -4.47 -9.25
C ASN A 78 -4.81 -4.02 -7.81
N ILE A 79 -6.01 -4.29 -7.30
CA ILE A 79 -6.42 -4.00 -5.92
C ILE A 79 -6.95 -5.28 -5.29
N GLY A 80 -6.54 -5.58 -4.06
CA GLY A 80 -7.00 -6.79 -3.38
C GLY A 80 -6.83 -6.74 -1.86
N ALA A 81 -7.85 -7.22 -1.14
CA ALA A 81 -7.78 -7.56 0.28
C ALA A 81 -7.80 -9.10 0.37
N LEU A 82 -6.72 -9.69 0.88
CA LEU A 82 -6.54 -11.14 0.95
C LEU A 82 -6.46 -11.62 2.41
N GLY A 83 -5.37 -11.30 3.11
CA GLY A 83 -5.29 -11.51 4.56
C GLY A 83 -5.14 -12.95 5.06
N ASN A 84 -4.90 -13.94 4.19
CA ASN A 84 -4.83 -15.36 4.59
C ASN A 84 -3.79 -15.67 5.69
N LEU A 85 -2.62 -15.01 5.65
CA LEU A 85 -1.54 -15.19 6.63
C LEU A 85 -1.41 -14.04 7.63
N VAL A 86 -1.72 -12.82 7.22
CA VAL A 86 -1.70 -11.63 8.08
C VAL A 86 -3.15 -11.20 8.32
N PRO A 87 -3.70 -11.41 9.52
CA PRO A 87 -5.12 -11.23 9.78
C PRO A 87 -5.56 -9.76 9.86
N GLN A 88 -4.64 -8.82 10.06
CA GLN A 88 -4.96 -7.40 10.08
C GLN A 88 -5.40 -6.96 8.69
N LEU A 89 -6.57 -6.32 8.58
CA LEU A 89 -7.09 -5.81 7.32
C LEU A 89 -6.06 -4.90 6.62
N HIS A 90 -5.73 -5.25 5.37
CA HIS A 90 -4.86 -4.45 4.51
C HIS A 90 -5.29 -4.60 3.05
N LEU A 91 -5.19 -3.51 2.28
CA LEU A 91 -5.64 -3.41 0.90
C LEU A 91 -4.45 -3.08 -0.01
N HIS A 92 -4.08 -4.04 -0.85
CA HIS A 92 -2.97 -3.92 -1.79
C HIS A 92 -3.36 -3.05 -2.99
N HIS A 93 -2.43 -2.23 -3.48
CA HIS A 93 -2.53 -1.44 -4.72
C HIS A 93 -1.24 -1.64 -5.51
N VAL A 94 -1.34 -2.26 -6.68
CA VAL A 94 -0.17 -2.65 -7.49
C VAL A 94 -0.31 -2.10 -8.90
N ALA A 95 0.70 -1.35 -9.35
CA ALA A 95 0.85 -0.97 -10.75
C ALA A 95 1.43 -2.14 -11.55
N ARG A 96 0.71 -2.59 -12.57
CA ARG A 96 1.05 -3.76 -13.41
C ARG A 96 1.42 -3.33 -14.81
N PHE A 97 2.36 -4.07 -15.39
CA PHE A 97 2.84 -3.86 -16.75
C PHE A 97 2.86 -5.21 -17.47
N THR A 98 2.57 -5.20 -18.77
CA THR A 98 2.66 -6.37 -19.65
C THR A 98 4.06 -7.01 -19.68
N THR A 99 5.07 -6.25 -19.29
CA THR A 99 6.47 -6.67 -19.15
C THR A 99 6.86 -7.12 -17.75
N ASP A 100 5.96 -7.02 -16.76
CA ASP A 100 6.26 -7.43 -15.38
C ASP A 100 6.32 -8.96 -15.24
N LYS A 101 7.11 -9.44 -14.27
CA LYS A 101 7.44 -10.87 -14.12
C LYS A 101 6.24 -11.79 -13.87
N ALA A 102 5.13 -11.24 -13.38
CA ALA A 102 3.95 -12.03 -13.04
C ALA A 102 2.82 -11.88 -14.07
N TRP A 103 2.96 -11.01 -15.06
CA TRP A 103 1.92 -10.79 -16.06
C TRP A 103 1.61 -12.06 -16.88
N PRO A 104 0.33 -12.40 -17.15
CA PRO A 104 -0.91 -11.70 -16.76
C PRO A 104 -1.49 -12.17 -15.41
N GLY A 105 -0.79 -13.03 -14.68
CA GLY A 105 -1.22 -13.58 -13.40
C GLY A 105 -1.14 -12.59 -12.23
N PRO A 106 -1.65 -12.99 -11.06
CA PRO A 106 -1.50 -12.22 -9.82
C PRO A 106 -0.03 -12.19 -9.37
N ILE A 107 0.40 -11.12 -8.69
CA ILE A 107 1.76 -11.03 -8.13
C ILE A 107 1.93 -11.89 -6.86
N TRP A 108 0.84 -12.17 -6.14
CA TRP A 108 0.88 -12.76 -4.81
C TRP A 108 1.35 -14.21 -4.86
N GLY A 109 2.58 -14.46 -4.42
CA GLY A 109 3.20 -15.79 -4.42
C GLY A 109 3.73 -16.25 -5.77
N ALA A 110 3.73 -15.39 -6.80
CA ALA A 110 4.23 -15.75 -8.13
C ALA A 110 5.76 -15.92 -8.15
N HIS A 111 6.48 -15.02 -7.47
CA HIS A 111 7.93 -15.02 -7.34
C HIS A 111 8.34 -14.64 -5.91
N PRO A 112 9.52 -15.09 -5.43
CA PRO A 112 10.09 -14.57 -4.18
C PRO A 112 10.26 -13.04 -4.26
N ALA A 113 10.00 -12.34 -3.14
CA ALA A 113 10.18 -10.89 -3.07
C ALA A 113 11.66 -10.52 -3.29
N LEU A 114 11.92 -9.48 -4.09
CA LEU A 114 13.25 -8.93 -4.26
C LEU A 114 13.39 -7.68 -3.39
N PRO A 115 14.28 -7.64 -2.39
CA PRO A 115 14.44 -6.46 -1.58
C PRO A 115 14.99 -5.30 -2.43
N TYR A 116 14.54 -4.09 -2.10
CA TYR A 116 15.20 -2.88 -2.59
C TYR A 116 16.63 -2.80 -2.04
N ASP A 117 17.54 -2.24 -2.84
CA ASP A 117 18.75 -1.63 -2.29
C ASP A 117 18.36 -0.55 -1.26
N PRO A 118 19.06 -0.39 -0.12
CA PRO A 118 18.68 0.57 0.92
C PRO A 118 18.53 2.01 0.43
N GLN A 119 19.41 2.46 -0.47
CA GLN A 119 19.33 3.80 -1.03
C GLN A 119 18.14 3.91 -1.99
N ALA A 120 17.91 2.89 -2.81
CA ALA A 120 16.75 2.82 -3.70
C ALA A 120 15.42 2.82 -2.92
N LEU A 121 15.34 2.09 -1.80
CA LEU A 121 14.16 2.08 -0.93
C LEU A 121 13.86 3.47 -0.39
N ARG A 122 14.89 4.17 0.10
CA ARG A 122 14.75 5.53 0.63
C ARG A 122 14.27 6.49 -0.44
N THR A 123 14.92 6.48 -1.62
CA THR A 123 14.51 7.30 -2.76
C THR A 123 13.07 7.03 -3.19
N GLN A 124 12.67 5.76 -3.24
CA GLN A 124 11.31 5.39 -3.63
C GLN A 124 10.28 5.83 -2.58
N ALA A 125 10.61 5.68 -1.29
CA ALA A 125 9.75 6.13 -0.20
C ALA A 125 9.58 7.65 -0.21
N ASP A 126 10.66 8.41 -0.42
CA ASP A 126 10.61 9.88 -0.49
C ASP A 126 9.81 10.36 -1.71
N SER A 127 9.98 9.69 -2.87
CA SER A 127 9.16 9.99 -4.06
C SER A 127 7.68 9.75 -3.80
N TRP A 128 7.32 8.64 -3.16
CA TRP A 128 5.92 8.35 -2.84
C TRP A 128 5.36 9.32 -1.80
N ARG A 129 6.11 9.68 -0.75
CA ARG A 129 5.69 10.69 0.22
C ARG A 129 5.38 12.03 -0.45
N ALA A 130 6.24 12.48 -1.36
CA ALA A 130 6.03 13.71 -2.11
C ALA A 130 4.75 13.64 -2.97
N ARG A 131 4.50 12.52 -3.64
CA ARG A 131 3.28 12.30 -4.43
C ARG A 131 2.02 12.24 -3.56
N LEU A 132 2.08 11.50 -2.45
CA LEU A 132 0.97 11.33 -1.50
C LEU A 132 0.60 12.64 -0.80
N ALA A 133 1.55 13.58 -0.63
CA ALA A 133 1.29 14.91 -0.08
C ALA A 133 0.29 15.74 -0.90
N HIS A 134 -0.02 15.35 -2.14
CA HIS A 134 -1.08 15.95 -2.94
C HIS A 134 -2.48 15.39 -2.63
N LEU A 135 -2.59 14.28 -1.90
CA LEU A 135 -3.87 13.71 -1.48
C LEU A 135 -4.39 14.44 -0.24
N ALA A 136 -5.68 14.79 -0.27
CA ALA A 136 -6.32 15.48 0.85
C ALA A 136 -6.22 14.66 2.14
N GLY A 137 -5.74 15.29 3.22
CA GLY A 137 -5.63 14.67 4.53
C GLY A 137 -4.45 13.70 4.71
N PHE A 138 -3.55 13.57 3.74
CA PHE A 138 -2.31 12.81 3.94
C PHE A 138 -1.35 13.55 4.87
N ILE A 139 -0.86 12.84 5.87
CA ILE A 139 0.16 13.31 6.83
C ILE A 139 1.38 12.40 6.66
N PRO A 140 2.53 12.89 6.18
CA PRO A 140 3.74 12.08 6.10
C PRO A 140 4.21 11.71 7.51
N LEU A 141 4.63 10.47 7.69
CA LEU A 141 5.33 10.07 8.92
C LEU A 141 6.81 10.43 8.77
N CYS A 142 7.33 11.20 9.72
CA CYS A 142 8.75 11.51 9.78
C CYS A 142 9.55 10.22 9.88
N VAL A 143 10.62 10.12 9.09
CA VAL A 143 11.62 9.08 9.27
C VAL A 143 12.51 9.59 10.41
N ASP A 144 12.40 8.99 11.59
CA ASP A 144 13.41 9.25 12.62
C ASP A 144 14.78 8.85 12.04
N ASN A 145 15.74 9.78 12.13
CA ASN A 145 17.12 9.63 11.65
C ASN A 145 17.85 8.47 12.33
#